data_AF-A0A8T5T363-F1
#
_entry.id   AF-A0A8T5T363-F1
#
_cell.length_a   1.000
_cell.length_b   1.000
_cell.length_c   1.000
_cell.angle_alpha   90.00
_cell.angle_beta   90.00
_cell.angle_gamma   90.00
#
_symmetry.space_group_name_H-M   'P 1'
#
loop_
_entity.id
_entity.type
_entity.pdbx_description
1 polymer ?
#
loop_
_entity_poly.entity_id
_entity_poly.type
_entity_poly.pdbx_seq_one_letter_code
_entity_poly.pdbx_strand_id
1 'polypeptide(L)'
;DKGALKNYGTNVLQNIINEAGALPTKNFRTGYFEGAKNISGEAVHALVDETNKKFGDKAEGKYGHPCHPGCIIQCSNVVPDKETGKAIVSPLEYETAWALGTNCTIDNLEHVAKLNRICNDLGLDTIEAGNTLAMAMDSGKIPWGDGEVAIKFLKKCYDPSDEDGKVFMQGTKFAADTWGVDRVPVVKNQALPAYDPRAIRGIGVTYATTAMGADHTAGYTIAPEILGSAGGDDPRGLKKADLSRAFQATTAYIDQSGYCVFIAFAILDIAEGMEGLEETVAGFLGKDSYDITEVGTKIIKIEREFNKKAGFTNEDDRLPQFFKDEKLPPHNVTFDVTDEELDAVYQNI
;
A
#
# COMPACT_ATOMS: atom_id res chain seq x y z
N ASP A 1 -12.90 -23.79 -0.97
CA ASP A 1 -11.81 -22.89 -0.55
C ASP A 1 -12.42 -21.66 0.13
N LYS A 2 -11.79 -21.06 1.16
CA LYS A 2 -12.37 -19.93 1.93
C LYS A 2 -11.99 -18.54 1.40
N GLY A 3 -11.26 -18.48 0.27
CA GLY A 3 -10.80 -17.24 -0.38
C GLY A 3 -9.45 -16.75 0.16
N ALA A 4 -8.65 -16.10 -0.70
CA ALA A 4 -7.29 -15.67 -0.37
C ALA A 4 -7.25 -14.65 0.79
N LEU A 5 -8.05 -13.59 0.74
CA LEU A 5 -8.11 -12.57 1.78
C LEU A 5 -8.45 -13.14 3.15
N LYS A 6 -9.39 -14.09 3.23
CA LYS A 6 -9.79 -14.68 4.51
C LYS A 6 -8.70 -15.55 5.13
N ASN A 7 -7.94 -16.27 4.30
CA ASN A 7 -6.91 -17.19 4.76
C ASN A 7 -5.58 -16.48 5.05
N TYR A 8 -5.19 -15.52 4.22
CA TYR A 8 -3.84 -14.94 4.20
C TYR A 8 -3.82 -13.42 4.40
N GLY A 9 -4.99 -12.79 4.53
CA GLY A 9 -5.14 -11.35 4.56
C GLY A 9 -4.70 -10.68 3.26
N THR A 10 -4.48 -9.38 3.32
CA THR A 10 -3.92 -8.61 2.20
C THR A 10 -2.50 -9.05 1.87
N ASN A 11 -1.75 -9.50 2.87
CA ASN A 11 -0.35 -9.93 2.76
C ASN A 11 -0.14 -11.20 1.91
N VAL A 12 -1.20 -11.78 1.35
CA VAL A 12 -1.09 -12.72 0.22
C VAL A 12 -0.38 -12.09 -0.99
N LEU A 13 -0.47 -10.77 -1.12
CA LEU A 13 0.16 -10.02 -2.21
C LEU A 13 1.69 -10.05 -2.14
N GLN A 14 2.28 -10.32 -0.97
CA GLN A 14 3.73 -10.33 -0.80
C GLN A 14 4.43 -11.22 -1.81
N ASN A 15 3.99 -12.48 -1.95
CA ASN A 15 4.58 -13.41 -2.90
C ASN A 15 4.17 -13.09 -4.34
N ILE A 16 2.92 -12.69 -4.56
CA ILE A 16 2.40 -12.36 -5.89
C ILE A 16 3.20 -11.22 -6.53
N ILE A 17 3.38 -10.12 -5.80
CA ILE A 17 4.08 -8.92 -6.30
C ILE A 17 5.59 -9.16 -6.40
N ASN A 18 6.16 -9.99 -5.51
CA ASN A 18 7.56 -10.39 -5.61
C ASN A 18 7.83 -11.20 -6.88
N GLU A 19 7.00 -12.21 -7.19
CA GLU A 19 7.12 -13.02 -8.41
C GLU A 19 6.83 -12.20 -9.67
N ALA A 20 5.95 -11.20 -9.58
CA ALA A 20 5.73 -10.23 -10.65
C ALA A 20 6.96 -9.34 -10.90
N GLY A 21 8.00 -9.38 -10.06
CA GLY A 21 9.19 -8.54 -10.16
C GLY A 21 8.89 -7.07 -9.92
N ALA A 22 7.90 -6.78 -9.08
CA ALA A 22 7.37 -5.44 -8.81
C ALA A 22 7.33 -5.10 -7.31
N LEU A 23 7.90 -5.92 -6.43
CA LEU A 23 7.93 -5.68 -4.98
C LEU A 23 9.10 -4.75 -4.63
N PRO A 24 8.87 -3.47 -4.31
CA PRO A 24 9.95 -2.53 -4.08
C PRO A 24 10.83 -3.01 -2.92
N THR A 25 12.13 -3.09 -3.18
CA THR A 25 13.09 -3.61 -2.20
C THR A 25 14.30 -2.69 -2.16
N LYS A 26 14.78 -2.43 -0.93
CA LYS A 26 15.93 -1.58 -0.65
C LYS A 26 15.77 -0.15 -1.19
N ASN A 27 14.66 0.51 -0.81
CA ASN A 27 14.25 1.82 -1.33
C ASN A 27 14.13 1.82 -2.86
N PHE A 28 13.23 0.98 -3.38
CA PHE A 28 12.95 0.88 -4.82
C PHE A 28 14.21 0.68 -5.69
N ARG A 29 15.15 -0.18 -5.28
CA ARG A 29 16.35 -0.52 -6.09
C ARG A 29 16.19 -1.79 -6.91
N THR A 30 15.34 -2.70 -6.44
CA THR A 30 14.99 -3.96 -7.11
C THR A 30 13.53 -4.27 -6.82
N GLY A 31 12.87 -4.95 -7.75
CA GLY A 31 11.47 -5.39 -7.65
C GLY A 31 11.33 -6.80 -7.08
N TYR A 32 12.42 -7.35 -6.55
CA TYR A 32 12.49 -8.70 -6.03
C TYR A 32 13.34 -8.78 -4.76
N PHE A 33 12.88 -9.60 -3.83
CA PHE A 33 13.58 -9.98 -2.60
C PHE A 33 13.37 -11.46 -2.28
N GLU A 34 14.47 -12.20 -2.12
CA GLU A 34 14.42 -13.65 -1.82
C GLU A 34 13.71 -13.96 -0.49
N GLY A 35 13.88 -13.08 0.50
CA GLY A 35 13.28 -13.21 1.83
C GLY A 35 11.79 -12.85 1.91
N ALA A 36 11.15 -12.40 0.83
CA ALA A 36 9.75 -11.92 0.86
C ALA A 36 8.77 -12.98 1.41
N LYS A 37 8.98 -14.24 1.05
CA LYS A 37 8.18 -15.39 1.55
C LYS A 37 8.23 -15.60 3.06
N ASN A 38 9.28 -15.11 3.74
CA ASN A 38 9.45 -15.30 5.18
C ASN A 38 8.52 -14.39 5.99
N ILE A 39 7.97 -13.34 5.35
CA ILE A 39 7.07 -12.37 5.97
C ILE A 39 5.73 -12.25 5.24
N SER A 40 5.38 -13.22 4.39
CA SER A 40 4.14 -13.22 3.60
C SER A 40 2.91 -13.60 4.43
N GLY A 41 1.72 -13.47 3.84
CA GLY A 41 0.47 -13.92 4.46
C GLY A 41 0.46 -15.42 4.79
N GLU A 42 1.10 -16.24 3.96
CA GLU A 42 1.30 -17.68 4.20
C GLU A 42 2.24 -17.94 5.37
N ALA A 43 3.29 -17.12 5.57
CA ALA A 43 4.15 -17.23 6.73
C ALA A 43 3.40 -16.88 8.03
N VAL A 44 2.56 -15.83 8.00
CA VAL A 44 1.67 -15.50 9.12
C VAL A 44 0.70 -16.65 9.41
N HIS A 45 0.08 -17.22 8.37
CA HIS A 45 -0.84 -18.34 8.51
C HIS A 45 -0.15 -19.56 9.16
N ALA A 46 1.04 -19.93 8.68
CA ALA A 46 1.81 -21.04 9.23
C ALA A 46 2.18 -20.81 10.70
N LEU A 47 2.56 -19.58 11.08
CA LEU A 47 2.86 -19.22 12.47
C LEU A 47 1.61 -19.30 13.37
N VAL A 48 0.46 -18.87 12.87
CA VAL A 48 -0.82 -19.02 13.58
C VAL A 48 -1.14 -20.50 13.81
N ASP A 49 -1.02 -21.35 12.80
CA ASP A 49 -1.25 -22.79 12.93
C ASP A 49 -0.26 -23.46 13.91
N GLU A 50 1.02 -23.10 13.83
CA GLU A 50 2.06 -23.60 14.73
C GLU A 50 1.73 -23.25 16.19
N THR A 51 1.41 -21.99 16.46
CA THR A 51 1.11 -21.52 17.82
C THR A 51 -0.20 -22.08 18.35
N ASN A 52 -1.24 -22.20 17.52
CA ASN A 52 -2.50 -22.85 17.90
C ASN A 52 -2.28 -24.32 18.27
N LYS A 53 -1.44 -25.04 17.53
CA LYS A 53 -1.08 -26.42 17.86
C LYS A 53 -0.28 -26.52 19.17
N LYS A 54 0.63 -25.58 19.43
CA LYS A 54 1.51 -25.57 20.61
C LYS A 54 0.79 -25.16 21.90
N PHE A 55 -0.09 -24.17 21.83
CA PHE A 55 -0.70 -23.54 23.03
C PHE A 55 -2.20 -23.78 23.17
N GLY A 56 -2.87 -24.34 22.17
CA GLY A 56 -4.32 -24.58 22.19
C GLY A 56 -5.09 -23.28 22.45
N ASP A 57 -6.06 -23.34 23.37
CA ASP A 57 -6.93 -22.19 23.74
C ASP A 57 -6.17 -20.98 24.30
N LYS A 58 -4.89 -21.11 24.64
CA LYS A 58 -4.06 -19.99 25.11
C LYS A 58 -3.43 -19.18 23.99
N ALA A 59 -3.42 -19.71 22.75
CA ALA A 59 -2.94 -19.01 21.58
C ALA A 59 -3.90 -17.88 21.19
N GLU A 60 -3.34 -16.73 20.83
CA GLU A 60 -4.08 -15.54 20.42
C GLU A 60 -3.98 -15.28 18.91
N GLY A 61 -3.19 -16.08 18.19
CA GLY A 61 -3.03 -16.01 16.74
C GLY A 61 -4.31 -16.35 15.99
N LYS A 62 -4.67 -15.54 14.99
CA LYS A 62 -5.93 -15.69 14.24
C LYS A 62 -5.74 -15.26 12.78
N TYR A 63 -6.47 -15.91 11.89
CA TYR A 63 -6.81 -15.42 10.54
C TYR A 63 -8.34 -15.40 10.42
N GLY A 64 -8.89 -14.69 9.44
CA GLY A 64 -10.34 -14.59 9.30
C GLY A 64 -10.98 -13.66 10.33
N HIS A 65 -10.28 -12.60 10.75
CA HIS A 65 -10.80 -11.63 11.72
C HIS A 65 -11.64 -10.55 11.00
N PRO A 66 -12.94 -10.38 11.34
CA PRO A 66 -13.78 -9.33 10.76
C PRO A 66 -13.50 -7.95 11.36
N CYS A 67 -13.58 -6.91 10.54
CA CYS A 67 -13.51 -5.51 11.01
C CYS A 67 -14.81 -5.03 11.67
N HIS A 68 -15.98 -5.55 11.26
CA HIS A 68 -17.28 -5.23 11.85
C HIS A 68 -18.27 -6.42 11.76
N PRO A 69 -19.36 -6.44 12.55
CA PRO A 69 -20.43 -7.42 12.41
C PRO A 69 -21.06 -7.29 11.01
N GLY A 70 -20.80 -8.26 10.13
CA GLY A 70 -21.29 -8.25 8.75
C GLY A 70 -20.20 -8.36 7.68
N CYS A 71 -18.93 -8.09 8.01
CA CYS A 71 -17.84 -8.32 7.07
C CYS A 71 -17.68 -9.84 6.82
N ILE A 72 -18.05 -10.29 5.61
CA ILE A 72 -17.91 -11.70 5.20
C ILE A 72 -16.50 -12.02 4.67
N ILE A 73 -15.74 -11.01 4.28
CA ILE A 73 -14.36 -11.14 3.77
C ILE A 73 -13.40 -11.55 4.89
N GLN A 74 -13.46 -10.85 6.03
CA GLN A 74 -12.68 -11.17 7.23
C GLN A 74 -11.16 -11.19 6.99
N CYS A 75 -10.62 -10.17 6.32
CA CYS A 75 -9.23 -10.15 5.87
C CYS A 75 -8.17 -9.97 6.98
N SER A 76 -8.55 -9.55 8.19
CA SER A 76 -7.59 -9.24 9.24
C SER A 76 -6.99 -10.51 9.85
N ASN A 77 -5.79 -10.37 10.40
CA ASN A 77 -5.04 -11.41 11.10
C ASN A 77 -4.53 -10.90 12.46
N VAL A 78 -4.13 -11.81 13.34
CA VAL A 78 -3.43 -11.52 14.59
C VAL A 78 -2.14 -12.32 14.56
N VAL A 79 -0.99 -11.63 14.55
CA VAL A 79 0.33 -12.25 14.53
C VAL A 79 0.71 -12.62 15.96
N PRO A 80 0.88 -13.92 16.28
CA PRO A 80 1.27 -14.35 17.61
C PRO A 80 2.80 -14.42 17.75
N ASP A 81 3.26 -14.31 18.99
CA ASP A 81 4.61 -14.64 19.39
C ASP A 81 4.78 -16.16 19.43
N LYS A 82 5.86 -16.65 18.81
CA LYS A 82 6.12 -18.08 18.63
C LYS A 82 6.31 -18.84 19.94
N GLU A 83 6.86 -18.18 20.95
CA GLU A 83 7.26 -18.81 22.21
C GLU A 83 6.21 -18.71 23.31
N THR A 84 5.30 -17.75 23.21
CA THR A 84 4.25 -17.52 24.21
C THR A 84 2.84 -17.75 23.67
N GLY A 85 2.66 -17.73 22.35
CA GLY A 85 1.36 -17.76 21.68
C GLY A 85 0.56 -16.47 21.84
N LYS A 86 1.14 -15.42 22.44
CA LYS A 86 0.49 -14.14 22.72
C LYS A 86 0.52 -13.20 21.53
N ALA A 87 -0.49 -12.35 21.37
CA ALA A 87 -0.57 -11.44 20.24
C ALA A 87 0.56 -10.38 20.27
N ILE A 88 1.39 -10.34 19.22
CA ILE A 88 2.36 -9.26 19.02
C ILE A 88 1.67 -8.06 18.40
N VAL A 89 0.89 -8.25 17.33
CA VAL A 89 0.21 -7.16 16.61
C VAL A 89 -1.00 -7.67 15.84
N SER A 90 -1.92 -6.77 15.54
CA SER A 90 -3.06 -7.01 14.66
C SER A 90 -3.51 -5.68 14.05
N PRO A 91 -3.82 -5.64 12.73
CA PRO A 91 -3.42 -6.60 11.71
C PRO A 91 -1.94 -6.42 11.28
N LEU A 92 -1.37 -7.43 10.62
CA LEU A 92 -0.22 -7.23 9.73
C LEU A 92 -0.72 -7.26 8.27
N GLU A 93 -0.87 -6.07 7.69
CA GLU A 93 -1.29 -5.89 6.30
C GLU A 93 -0.10 -5.98 5.33
N TYR A 94 -0.37 -6.16 4.05
CA TYR A 94 0.63 -6.24 2.98
C TYR A 94 1.59 -5.04 2.98
N GLU A 95 1.05 -3.83 2.92
CA GLU A 95 1.83 -2.60 2.87
C GLU A 95 2.74 -2.46 4.08
N THR A 96 2.25 -2.82 5.27
CA THR A 96 3.04 -2.81 6.50
C THR A 96 4.17 -3.85 6.46
N ALA A 97 3.88 -5.07 6.01
CA ALA A 97 4.87 -6.13 5.88
C ALA A 97 5.96 -5.77 4.85
N TRP A 98 5.59 -5.13 3.75
CA TRP A 98 6.51 -4.57 2.78
C TRP A 98 7.35 -3.43 3.39
N ALA A 99 6.71 -2.38 3.91
CA ALA A 99 7.37 -1.13 4.28
C ALA A 99 8.39 -1.35 5.40
N LEU A 100 8.00 -2.11 6.44
CA LEU A 100 8.82 -2.41 7.61
C LEU A 100 9.67 -3.68 7.44
N GLY A 101 9.49 -4.40 6.33
CA GLY A 101 10.16 -5.64 6.00
C GLY A 101 11.01 -5.51 4.75
N THR A 102 10.46 -5.92 3.59
CA THR A 102 11.23 -6.05 2.34
C THR A 102 11.80 -4.75 1.81
N ASN A 103 11.10 -3.61 1.97
CA ASN A 103 11.66 -2.31 1.61
C ASN A 103 12.95 -2.03 2.40
N CYS A 104 12.98 -2.44 3.67
CA CYS A 104 14.12 -2.35 4.60
C CYS A 104 15.08 -3.55 4.51
N THR A 105 14.86 -4.50 3.61
CA THR A 105 15.59 -5.79 3.48
C THR A 105 15.55 -6.67 4.75
N ILE A 106 14.51 -6.50 5.58
CA ILE A 106 14.26 -7.31 6.78
C ILE A 106 13.29 -8.43 6.42
N ASP A 107 13.65 -9.68 6.69
CA ASP A 107 12.85 -10.87 6.40
C ASP A 107 12.46 -11.68 7.65
N ASN A 108 12.67 -11.11 8.84
CA ASN A 108 12.23 -11.70 10.10
C ASN A 108 10.82 -11.19 10.47
N LEU A 109 9.84 -12.10 10.45
CA LEU A 109 8.43 -11.78 10.71
C LEU A 109 8.19 -11.21 12.12
N GLU A 110 8.92 -11.67 13.14
CA GLU A 110 8.79 -11.14 14.50
C GLU A 110 9.29 -9.70 14.59
N HIS A 111 10.40 -9.37 13.90
CA HIS A 111 10.91 -8.00 13.84
C HIS A 111 9.91 -7.07 13.15
N VAL A 112 9.34 -7.50 12.01
CA VAL A 112 8.31 -6.75 11.28
C VAL A 112 7.07 -6.54 12.15
N ALA A 113 6.61 -7.58 12.87
CA ALA A 113 5.47 -7.47 13.78
C ALA A 113 5.74 -6.50 14.95
N LYS A 114 6.96 -6.47 15.50
CA LYS A 114 7.37 -5.53 16.54
C LYS A 114 7.46 -4.09 16.03
N LEU A 115 7.98 -3.88 14.81
CA LEU A 115 7.99 -2.56 14.17
C LEU A 115 6.56 -2.05 13.94
N ASN A 116 5.67 -2.92 13.45
CA ASN A 116 4.26 -2.60 13.28
C ASN A 116 3.60 -2.23 14.62
N ARG A 117 3.88 -2.99 15.70
CA ARG A 117 3.38 -2.65 17.05
C ARG A 117 3.82 -1.26 17.50
N ILE A 118 5.08 -0.88 17.27
CA ILE A 118 5.57 0.46 17.61
C ILE A 118 4.82 1.54 16.81
N CYS A 119 4.60 1.31 15.51
CA CYS A 119 3.83 2.24 14.68
C CYS A 119 2.40 2.40 15.22
N ASN A 120 1.72 1.30 15.56
CA ASN A 120 0.38 1.33 16.13
C ASN A 120 0.33 2.06 17.47
N ASP A 121 1.31 1.84 18.35
CA ASP A 121 1.37 2.48 19.67
C ASP A 121 1.63 3.99 19.56
N LEU A 122 2.42 4.43 18.57
CA LEU A 122 2.72 5.84 18.31
C LEU A 122 1.69 6.54 17.42
N GLY A 123 0.82 5.78 16.72
CA GLY A 123 -0.10 6.32 15.72
C GLY A 123 0.60 6.72 14.41
N LEU A 124 1.64 5.99 14.00
CA LEU A 124 2.38 6.22 12.76
C LEU A 124 1.80 5.40 11.61
N ASP A 125 1.72 6.02 10.42
CA ASP A 125 1.52 5.28 9.19
C ASP A 125 2.75 4.39 8.91
N THR A 126 2.50 3.11 8.70
CA THR A 126 3.56 2.12 8.47
C THR A 126 4.25 2.28 7.11
N ILE A 127 3.55 2.79 6.09
CA ILE A 127 4.14 3.08 4.77
C ILE A 127 5.15 4.21 4.91
N GLU A 128 4.73 5.34 5.49
CA GLU A 128 5.58 6.49 5.76
C GLU A 128 6.75 6.13 6.71
N ALA A 129 6.48 5.38 7.79
CA ALA A 129 7.51 4.94 8.73
C ALA A 129 8.54 4.00 8.07
N GLY A 130 8.11 3.04 7.25
CA GLY A 130 9.02 2.12 6.56
C GLY A 130 9.90 2.82 5.52
N ASN A 131 9.33 3.75 4.75
CA ASN A 131 10.12 4.58 3.83
C ASN A 131 11.09 5.51 4.58
N THR A 132 10.68 6.07 5.73
CA THR A 132 11.57 6.87 6.59
C THR A 132 12.71 6.04 7.17
N LEU A 133 12.45 4.79 7.61
CA LEU A 133 13.49 3.84 8.00
C LEU A 133 14.47 3.56 6.85
N ALA A 134 13.97 3.43 5.63
CA ALA A 134 14.80 3.27 4.44
C ALA A 134 15.72 4.49 4.20
N MET A 135 15.27 5.73 4.50
CA MET A 135 16.15 6.92 4.48
C MET A 135 17.23 6.85 5.56
N ALA A 136 16.91 6.36 6.77
CA ALA A 136 17.90 6.14 7.82
C ALA A 136 18.95 5.10 7.40
N MET A 137 18.54 4.08 6.63
CA MET A 137 19.45 3.08 6.07
C MET A 137 20.31 3.63 4.92
N ASP A 138 19.72 4.44 4.04
CA ASP A 138 20.45 5.06 2.92
C ASP A 138 21.47 6.12 3.39
N SER A 139 21.17 6.85 4.46
CA SER A 139 22.12 7.78 5.08
C SER A 139 23.22 7.08 5.90
N GLY A 140 23.14 5.77 6.09
CA GLY A 140 24.08 4.99 6.88
C GLY A 140 23.94 5.15 8.40
N LYS A 141 22.84 5.74 8.90
CA LYS A 141 22.55 5.82 10.34
C LYS A 141 22.31 4.45 10.97
N ILE A 142 21.70 3.55 10.20
CA ILE A 142 21.48 2.15 10.56
C ILE A 142 21.81 1.25 9.36
N PRO A 143 22.23 -0.02 9.57
CA PRO A 143 22.51 -0.93 8.47
C PRO A 143 21.20 -1.47 7.86
N TRP A 144 21.26 -1.79 6.56
CA TRP A 144 20.20 -2.50 5.85
C TRP A 144 20.00 -3.92 6.43
N GLY A 145 18.75 -4.32 6.62
CA GLY A 145 18.37 -5.70 6.98
C GLY A 145 18.51 -6.08 8.46
N ASP A 146 19.03 -5.19 9.30
CA ASP A 146 19.11 -5.43 10.75
C ASP A 146 17.82 -4.98 11.45
N GLY A 147 16.88 -5.92 11.60
CA GLY A 147 15.59 -5.63 12.23
C GLY A 147 15.66 -5.23 13.70
N GLU A 148 16.63 -5.72 14.47
CA GLU A 148 16.81 -5.34 15.88
C GLU A 148 17.31 -3.89 16.00
N VAL A 149 18.22 -3.48 15.12
CA VAL A 149 18.65 -2.08 15.05
C VAL A 149 17.53 -1.18 14.56
N ALA A 150 16.75 -1.60 13.56
CA ALA A 150 15.58 -0.85 13.09
C ALA A 150 14.54 -0.63 14.20
N ILE A 151 14.25 -1.67 15.02
CA ILE A 151 13.36 -1.57 16.18
C ILE A 151 13.87 -0.54 17.19
N LYS A 152 15.17 -0.59 17.53
CA LYS A 152 15.78 0.37 18.45
C LYS A 152 15.75 1.79 17.91
N PHE A 153 15.96 1.96 16.61
CA PHE A 153 15.92 3.25 15.94
C PHE A 153 14.50 3.85 15.95
N LEU A 154 13.49 3.07 15.57
CA LEU A 154 12.10 3.51 15.58
C LEU A 154 11.62 3.86 17.00
N LYS A 155 12.09 3.13 18.03
CA LYS A 155 11.79 3.45 19.44
C LYS A 155 12.30 4.82 19.89
N LYS A 156 13.24 5.44 19.19
CA LYS A 156 13.65 6.83 19.48
C LYS A 156 12.48 7.81 19.35
N CYS A 157 11.48 7.50 18.53
CA CYS A 157 10.28 8.32 18.38
C CYS A 157 9.43 8.42 19.66
N TYR A 158 9.61 7.52 20.65
CA TYR A 158 8.98 7.68 21.96
C TYR A 158 9.58 8.83 22.78
N ASP A 159 10.82 9.22 22.50
CA ASP A 159 11.52 10.27 23.23
C ASP A 159 11.47 11.59 22.44
N PRO A 160 10.66 12.57 22.86
CA PRO A 160 10.59 13.87 22.20
C PRO A 160 11.87 14.72 22.37
N SER A 161 12.91 14.21 23.04
CA SER A 161 14.22 14.83 23.13
C SER A 161 15.25 14.25 22.14
N ASP A 162 15.04 13.04 21.63
CA ASP A 162 15.94 12.39 20.68
C ASP A 162 15.90 13.11 19.31
N GLU A 163 17.06 13.46 18.78
CA GLU A 163 17.17 14.23 17.53
C GLU A 163 16.77 13.41 16.30
N ASP A 164 17.20 12.14 16.22
CA ASP A 164 16.80 11.27 15.12
C ASP A 164 15.30 10.94 15.23
N GLY A 165 14.79 10.72 16.44
CA GLY A 165 13.37 10.54 16.71
C GLY A 165 12.53 11.72 16.22
N LYS A 166 12.93 12.96 16.52
CA LYS A 166 12.25 14.18 16.02
C LYS A 166 12.22 14.24 14.51
N VAL A 167 13.35 13.97 13.86
CA VAL A 167 13.46 14.02 12.40
C VAL A 167 12.59 12.93 11.76
N PHE A 168 12.61 11.72 12.32
CA PHE A 168 11.76 10.62 11.85
C PHE A 168 10.28 10.99 11.89
N MET A 169 9.84 11.65 12.96
CA MET A 169 8.44 12.09 13.14
C MET A 169 7.99 13.20 12.16
N GLN A 170 8.87 13.72 11.30
CA GLN A 170 8.52 14.68 10.24
C GLN A 170 8.29 14.01 8.86
N GLY A 171 8.41 12.68 8.77
CA GLY A 171 8.16 11.92 7.55
C GLY A 171 9.35 11.82 6.59
N THR A 172 9.16 11.02 5.55
CA THR A 172 10.20 10.53 4.63
C THR A 172 10.95 11.66 3.96
N LYS A 173 10.22 12.63 3.39
CA LYS A 173 10.84 13.75 2.67
C LYS A 173 11.73 14.60 3.58
N PHE A 174 11.22 14.98 4.75
CA PHE A 174 11.96 15.81 5.69
C PHE A 174 13.18 15.07 6.24
N ALA A 175 13.01 13.78 6.57
CA ALA A 175 14.10 12.94 7.05
C ALA A 175 15.20 12.76 5.99
N ALA A 176 14.82 12.54 4.73
CA ALA A 176 15.76 12.45 3.62
C ALA A 176 16.58 13.73 3.45
N ASP A 177 15.92 14.90 3.44
CA ASP A 177 16.60 16.19 3.32
C ASP A 177 17.57 16.42 4.49
N THR A 178 17.14 16.07 5.71
CA THR A 178 17.94 16.26 6.93
C THR A 178 19.13 15.30 7.00
N TRP A 179 18.97 14.08 6.50
CA TRP A 179 20.01 13.04 6.54
C TRP A 179 20.84 12.95 5.26
N GLY A 180 20.59 13.83 4.28
CA GLY A 180 21.37 13.93 3.04
C GLY A 180 21.15 12.76 2.07
N VAL A 181 19.90 12.33 1.89
CA VAL A 181 19.51 11.24 0.98
C VAL A 181 18.77 11.79 -0.24
N ASP A 182 19.29 11.52 -1.43
CA ASP A 182 18.71 12.04 -2.68
C ASP A 182 17.62 11.13 -3.30
N ARG A 183 17.67 9.82 -3.02
CA ARG A 183 16.65 8.86 -3.50
C ARG A 183 15.45 8.88 -2.57
N VAL A 184 14.51 9.78 -2.82
CA VAL A 184 13.31 9.95 -1.98
C VAL A 184 12.07 9.43 -2.72
N PRO A 185 11.45 8.32 -2.28
CA PRO A 185 10.28 7.75 -2.94
C PRO A 185 9.01 8.46 -2.46
N VAL A 186 8.79 9.71 -2.86
CA VAL A 186 7.58 10.47 -2.51
C VAL A 186 6.92 11.11 -3.74
N VAL A 187 5.59 11.27 -3.70
CA VAL A 187 4.84 12.16 -4.60
C VAL A 187 3.99 13.09 -3.73
N LYS A 188 4.04 14.40 -4.01
CA LYS A 188 3.42 15.44 -3.17
C LYS A 188 3.83 15.32 -1.69
N ASN A 189 5.07 14.92 -1.45
CA ASN A 189 5.68 14.64 -0.14
C ASN A 189 5.08 13.46 0.66
N GLN A 190 4.19 12.65 0.08
CA GLN A 190 3.71 11.40 0.67
C GLN A 190 4.51 10.21 0.12
N ALA A 191 4.93 9.29 0.98
CA ALA A 191 5.75 8.14 0.58
C ALA A 191 5.01 7.15 -0.34
N LEU A 192 5.74 6.57 -1.31
CA LEU A 192 5.18 5.58 -2.22
C LEU A 192 4.85 4.25 -1.50
N PRO A 193 3.74 3.58 -1.87
CA PRO A 193 3.39 2.23 -1.42
C PRO A 193 4.14 1.07 -2.11
N ALA A 194 3.76 -0.16 -1.77
CA ALA A 194 4.44 -1.43 -2.08
C ALA A 194 4.34 -1.95 -3.53
N TYR A 195 4.29 -1.07 -4.55
CA TYR A 195 4.27 -1.49 -5.94
C TYR A 195 5.23 -0.65 -6.77
N ASP A 196 6.19 -1.28 -7.45
CA ASP A 196 7.16 -0.52 -8.23
C ASP A 196 6.53 -0.02 -9.55
N PRO A 197 6.40 1.31 -9.75
CA PRO A 197 5.69 1.86 -10.89
C PRO A 197 6.37 1.52 -12.23
N ARG A 198 7.67 1.18 -12.23
CA ARG A 198 8.39 0.79 -13.46
C ARG A 198 7.88 -0.53 -14.01
N ALA A 199 7.53 -1.47 -13.13
CA ALA A 199 7.00 -2.78 -13.53
C ALA A 199 5.48 -2.74 -13.75
N ILE A 200 4.76 -1.83 -13.06
CA ILE A 200 3.31 -1.70 -13.12
C ILE A 200 2.95 -0.24 -13.38
N ARG A 201 2.69 0.10 -14.64
CA ARG A 201 2.62 1.49 -15.10
C ARG A 201 1.32 2.17 -14.72
N GLY A 202 0.19 1.46 -14.68
CA GLY A 202 -1.08 2.03 -14.25
C GLY A 202 -1.04 2.55 -12.82
N ILE A 203 -0.45 1.78 -11.88
CA ILE A 203 -0.37 2.24 -10.48
C ILE A 203 0.60 3.41 -10.36
N GLY A 204 1.65 3.45 -11.19
CA GLY A 204 2.54 4.62 -11.30
C GLY A 204 1.83 5.88 -11.77
N VAL A 205 0.90 5.77 -12.73
CA VAL A 205 0.02 6.89 -13.13
C VAL A 205 -0.88 7.32 -11.97
N THR A 206 -1.45 6.38 -11.23
CA THR A 206 -2.24 6.68 -10.02
C THR A 206 -1.38 7.43 -8.99
N TYR A 207 -0.20 6.91 -8.61
CA TYR A 207 0.70 7.58 -7.66
C TYR A 207 1.05 9.00 -8.04
N ALA A 208 1.33 9.23 -9.33
CA ALA A 208 1.66 10.55 -9.82
C ALA A 208 0.46 11.49 -9.67
N THR A 209 -0.74 11.06 -10.09
CA THR A 209 -1.84 11.98 -10.39
C THR A 209 -2.85 12.20 -9.27
N THR A 210 -3.04 11.23 -8.37
CA THR A 210 -4.05 11.32 -7.30
C THR A 210 -3.95 12.61 -6.50
N ALA A 211 -5.10 13.11 -6.05
CA ALA A 211 -5.17 14.34 -5.29
C ALA A 211 -4.52 14.23 -3.89
N MET A 212 -4.41 13.03 -3.33
CA MET A 212 -3.94 12.82 -1.95
C MET A 212 -2.41 12.70 -1.82
N GLY A 213 -1.68 12.56 -2.93
CA GLY A 213 -0.28 12.10 -2.92
C GLY A 213 -0.18 10.60 -3.22
N ALA A 214 1.00 10.02 -3.15
CA ALA A 214 1.21 8.62 -3.55
C ALA A 214 0.36 7.64 -2.72
N ASP A 215 -0.77 7.23 -3.28
CA ASP A 215 -1.73 6.31 -2.67
C ASP A 215 -2.22 5.31 -3.71
N HIS A 216 -2.06 4.02 -3.41
CA HIS A 216 -2.45 2.93 -4.31
C HIS A 216 -3.95 2.64 -4.23
N THR A 217 -4.57 2.91 -3.07
CA THR A 217 -5.99 2.60 -2.83
C THR A 217 -6.89 3.55 -3.59
N ALA A 218 -6.44 4.80 -3.76
CA ALA A 218 -7.11 5.87 -4.50
C ALA A 218 -7.47 5.50 -5.94
N GLY A 219 -6.83 4.49 -6.54
CA GLY A 219 -7.11 3.99 -7.87
C GLY A 219 -6.33 2.70 -8.12
N TYR A 220 -6.80 1.59 -7.54
CA TYR A 220 -6.04 0.35 -7.40
C TYR A 220 -5.95 -0.47 -8.70
N THR A 221 -5.19 0.01 -9.67
CA THR A 221 -4.99 -0.63 -10.99
C THR A 221 -4.22 -1.96 -10.92
N ILE A 222 -3.68 -2.33 -9.75
CA ILE A 222 -3.14 -3.67 -9.49
C ILE A 222 -4.20 -4.75 -9.77
N ALA A 223 -5.49 -4.44 -9.53
CA ALA A 223 -6.58 -5.38 -9.77
C ALA A 223 -6.62 -5.88 -11.23
N PRO A 224 -6.65 -5.01 -12.26
CA PRO A 224 -6.53 -5.45 -13.64
C PRO A 224 -5.10 -5.81 -14.08
N GLU A 225 -4.08 -5.11 -13.60
CA GLU A 225 -2.71 -5.27 -14.15
C GLU A 225 -1.96 -6.50 -13.64
N ILE A 226 -2.31 -6.99 -12.44
CA ILE A 226 -1.66 -8.15 -11.82
C ILE A 226 -2.66 -9.26 -11.49
N LEU A 227 -3.81 -8.90 -10.90
CA LEU A 227 -4.77 -9.88 -10.39
C LEU A 227 -5.75 -10.37 -11.47
N GLY A 228 -5.79 -9.72 -12.63
CA GLY A 228 -6.63 -10.09 -13.76
C GLY A 228 -8.13 -9.78 -13.57
N SER A 229 -8.49 -9.00 -12.56
CA SER A 229 -9.86 -8.50 -12.37
C SER A 229 -10.22 -7.47 -13.45
N ALA A 230 -11.52 -7.22 -13.65
CA ALA A 230 -12.04 -6.28 -14.63
C ALA A 230 -11.57 -6.56 -16.09
N GLY A 231 -11.32 -7.83 -16.43
CA GLY A 231 -10.88 -8.25 -17.77
C GLY A 231 -9.38 -8.21 -18.02
N GLY A 232 -8.59 -7.75 -17.04
CA GLY A 232 -7.12 -7.69 -17.11
C GLY A 232 -6.55 -6.58 -17.99
N ASP A 233 -5.31 -6.16 -17.71
CA ASP A 233 -4.58 -5.19 -18.52
C ASP A 233 -3.07 -5.49 -18.49
N ASP A 234 -2.30 -5.05 -19.51
CA ASP A 234 -0.84 -5.28 -19.55
C ASP A 234 -0.15 -4.35 -18.53
N PRO A 235 0.52 -4.86 -17.47
CA PRO A 235 1.15 -4.02 -16.45
C PRO A 235 2.22 -3.08 -17.00
N ARG A 236 2.78 -3.35 -18.19
CA ARG A 236 3.76 -2.48 -18.85
C ARG A 236 3.17 -1.73 -20.06
N GLY A 237 1.85 -1.65 -20.20
CA GLY A 237 1.22 -0.76 -21.18
C GLY A 237 1.56 0.71 -20.90
N LEU A 238 1.78 1.51 -21.95
CA LEU A 238 2.09 2.95 -21.82
C LEU A 238 0.86 3.84 -21.73
N LYS A 239 -0.29 3.34 -22.21
CA LYS A 239 -1.56 4.08 -22.24
C LYS A 239 -2.40 3.69 -21.03
N LYS A 240 -2.35 4.52 -19.99
CA LYS A 240 -2.83 4.22 -18.64
C LYS A 240 -3.68 5.33 -18.04
N ALA A 241 -3.80 6.47 -18.73
CA ALA A 241 -4.55 7.62 -18.23
C ALA A 241 -6.02 7.28 -17.97
N ASP A 242 -6.69 6.68 -18.95
CA ASP A 242 -8.10 6.32 -18.82
C ASP A 242 -8.34 5.22 -17.78
N LEU A 243 -7.42 4.25 -17.68
CA LEU A 243 -7.46 3.20 -16.65
C LEU A 243 -7.37 3.82 -15.24
N SER A 244 -6.37 4.66 -15.01
CA SER A 244 -6.21 5.34 -13.71
C SER A 244 -7.40 6.25 -13.41
N ARG A 245 -7.88 7.05 -14.38
CA ARG A 245 -9.06 7.92 -14.20
C ARG A 245 -10.30 7.12 -13.78
N ALA A 246 -10.58 6.02 -14.46
CA ALA A 246 -11.74 5.17 -14.16
C ALA A 246 -11.64 4.57 -12.75
N PHE A 247 -10.49 4.01 -12.39
CA PHE A 247 -10.29 3.46 -11.06
C PHE A 247 -10.33 4.52 -9.96
N GLN A 248 -9.79 5.71 -10.20
CA GLN A 248 -9.90 6.81 -9.26
C GLN A 248 -11.36 7.21 -9.03
N ALA A 249 -12.16 7.34 -10.10
CA ALA A 249 -13.57 7.71 -9.97
C ALA A 249 -14.35 6.63 -9.20
N THR A 250 -14.14 5.36 -9.54
CA THR A 250 -14.79 4.24 -8.86
C THR A 250 -14.40 4.17 -7.38
N THR A 251 -13.12 4.30 -7.05
CA THR A 251 -12.68 4.31 -5.64
C THR A 251 -13.30 5.48 -4.88
N ALA A 252 -13.26 6.70 -5.43
CA ALA A 252 -13.84 7.87 -4.77
C ALA A 252 -15.34 7.69 -4.45
N TYR A 253 -16.07 6.98 -5.32
CA TYR A 253 -17.44 6.59 -5.04
C TYR A 253 -17.56 5.53 -3.92
N ILE A 254 -16.71 4.51 -3.92
CA ILE A 254 -16.72 3.48 -2.88
C ILE A 254 -16.39 4.11 -1.52
N ASP A 255 -15.38 4.98 -1.44
CA ASP A 255 -14.95 5.63 -0.20
C ASP A 255 -16.07 6.45 0.46
N GLN A 256 -16.85 7.20 -0.34
CA GLN A 256 -17.98 7.95 0.21
C GLN A 256 -19.17 7.07 0.62
N SER A 257 -19.30 5.87 0.05
CA SER A 257 -20.44 4.97 0.31
C SER A 257 -20.38 4.31 1.69
N GLY A 258 -19.19 4.28 2.32
CA GLY A 258 -18.95 3.58 3.59
C GLY A 258 -18.68 2.08 3.45
N TYR A 259 -18.67 1.53 2.23
CA TYR A 259 -18.21 0.17 1.98
C TYR A 259 -16.68 0.07 2.02
N CYS A 260 -16.18 -1.11 2.38
CA CYS A 260 -14.75 -1.41 2.30
C CYS A 260 -14.33 -1.57 0.83
N VAL A 261 -13.20 -0.97 0.43
CA VAL A 261 -12.66 -1.05 -0.94
C VAL A 261 -12.50 -2.48 -1.47
N PHE A 262 -12.34 -3.50 -0.62
CA PHE A 262 -12.24 -4.89 -1.08
C PHE A 262 -13.52 -5.48 -1.68
N ILE A 263 -14.66 -4.78 -1.59
CA ILE A 263 -15.81 -5.16 -2.43
C ILE A 263 -15.52 -4.95 -3.92
N ALA A 264 -14.54 -4.11 -4.29
CA ALA A 264 -14.11 -3.86 -5.65
C ALA A 264 -13.83 -5.16 -6.43
N PHE A 265 -13.19 -6.14 -5.80
CA PHE A 265 -12.91 -7.44 -6.43
C PHE A 265 -14.17 -8.21 -6.81
N ALA A 266 -15.29 -8.01 -6.12
CA ALA A 266 -16.56 -8.64 -6.46
C ALA A 266 -17.33 -7.79 -7.48
N ILE A 267 -17.48 -6.49 -7.22
CA ILE A 267 -18.35 -5.62 -8.05
C ILE A 267 -17.75 -5.32 -9.44
N LEU A 268 -16.44 -5.44 -9.61
CA LEU A 268 -15.78 -5.25 -10.91
C LEU A 268 -15.81 -6.51 -11.79
N ASP A 269 -15.95 -7.69 -11.18
CA ASP A 269 -15.96 -8.98 -11.88
C ASP A 269 -17.37 -9.59 -12.01
N ILE A 270 -18.34 -9.11 -11.22
CA ILE A 270 -19.73 -9.57 -11.19
C ILE A 270 -20.64 -8.38 -11.46
N ALA A 271 -21.33 -8.38 -12.60
CA ALA A 271 -22.18 -7.27 -13.03
C ALA A 271 -23.26 -6.93 -11.97
N GLU A 272 -23.94 -7.95 -11.44
CA GLU A 272 -24.95 -7.81 -10.39
C GLU A 272 -24.37 -7.27 -9.07
N GLY A 273 -23.05 -7.39 -8.87
CA GLY A 273 -22.35 -6.82 -7.73
C GLY A 273 -22.32 -5.29 -7.75
N MET A 274 -22.05 -4.70 -8.93
CA MET A 274 -22.07 -3.24 -9.10
C MET A 274 -23.51 -2.71 -8.95
N GLU A 275 -24.47 -3.35 -9.59
CA GLU A 275 -25.89 -3.01 -9.49
C GLU A 275 -26.35 -3.04 -8.02
N GLY A 276 -25.97 -4.08 -7.26
CA GLY A 276 -26.31 -4.18 -5.84
C GLY A 276 -25.70 -3.08 -4.96
N LEU A 277 -24.50 -2.59 -5.28
CA LEU A 277 -23.91 -1.43 -4.59
C LEU A 277 -24.71 -0.16 -4.89
N GLU A 278 -25.03 0.09 -6.16
CA GLU A 278 -25.81 1.25 -6.59
C GLU A 278 -27.20 1.27 -5.93
N GLU A 279 -27.92 0.15 -5.99
CA GLU A 279 -29.25 0.00 -5.40
C GLU A 279 -29.23 0.23 -3.88
N THR A 280 -28.22 -0.30 -3.19
CA THR A 280 -28.13 -0.14 -1.72
C THR A 280 -27.88 1.31 -1.34
N VAL A 281 -26.96 2.00 -2.04
CA VAL A 281 -26.67 3.42 -1.79
C VAL A 281 -27.86 4.30 -2.18
N ALA A 282 -28.49 4.04 -3.33
CA ALA A 282 -29.66 4.79 -3.78
C ALA A 282 -30.83 4.63 -2.81
N GLY A 283 -31.12 3.41 -2.36
CA GLY A 283 -32.15 3.11 -1.37
C GLY A 283 -31.91 3.81 -0.03
N PHE A 284 -30.67 3.84 0.46
CA PHE A 284 -30.32 4.57 1.69
C PHE A 284 -30.56 6.09 1.57
N LEU A 285 -30.32 6.66 0.39
CA LEU A 285 -30.50 8.09 0.12
C LEU A 285 -31.93 8.46 -0.30
N GLY A 286 -32.83 7.48 -0.46
CA GLY A 286 -34.18 7.71 -0.97
C GLY A 286 -34.21 8.17 -2.44
N LYS A 287 -33.27 7.69 -3.25
CA LYS A 287 -33.16 7.96 -4.70
C LYS A 287 -33.50 6.71 -5.51
N ASP A 288 -33.92 6.92 -6.77
CA ASP A 288 -34.26 5.83 -7.69
C ASP A 288 -33.01 5.17 -8.31
N SER A 289 -31.94 5.94 -8.55
CA SER A 289 -30.67 5.45 -9.07
C SER A 289 -29.51 6.39 -8.73
N TYR A 290 -28.29 5.93 -9.01
CA TYR A 290 -27.07 6.68 -8.81
C TYR A 290 -26.08 6.40 -9.94
N ASP A 291 -25.51 7.44 -10.56
CA ASP A 291 -24.38 7.26 -11.48
C ASP A 291 -23.07 7.33 -10.69
N ILE A 292 -22.44 6.18 -10.51
CA ILE A 292 -21.16 6.01 -9.81
C ILE A 292 -20.07 6.88 -10.45
N THR A 293 -20.00 6.87 -11.78
CA THR A 293 -18.95 7.55 -12.52
C THR A 293 -19.11 9.06 -12.39
N GLU A 294 -20.34 9.58 -12.47
CA GLU A 294 -20.61 11.01 -12.28
C GLU A 294 -20.20 11.47 -10.88
N VAL A 295 -20.56 10.73 -9.83
CA VAL A 295 -20.27 11.13 -8.46
C VAL A 295 -18.80 11.00 -8.12
N GLY A 296 -18.16 9.90 -8.49
CA GLY A 296 -16.71 9.73 -8.33
C GLY A 296 -15.92 10.83 -9.04
N THR A 297 -16.29 11.11 -10.29
CA THR A 297 -15.70 12.20 -11.07
C THR A 297 -15.90 13.55 -10.42
N LYS A 298 -17.08 13.81 -9.84
CA LYS A 298 -17.36 15.06 -9.12
C LYS A 298 -16.51 15.21 -7.86
N ILE A 299 -16.28 14.13 -7.11
CA ILE A 299 -15.42 14.14 -5.92
C ILE A 299 -13.98 14.47 -6.33
N ILE A 300 -13.44 13.78 -7.33
CA ILE A 300 -12.08 14.05 -7.84
C ILE A 300 -11.93 15.51 -8.28
N LYS A 301 -12.92 16.07 -8.98
CA LYS A 301 -12.91 17.49 -9.35
C LYS A 301 -12.79 18.41 -8.13
N ILE A 302 -13.55 18.15 -7.07
CA ILE A 302 -13.51 18.95 -5.85
C ILE A 302 -12.13 18.87 -5.19
N GLU A 303 -11.56 17.68 -5.06
CA GLU A 303 -10.23 17.45 -4.50
C GLU A 303 -9.13 18.13 -5.34
N ARG A 304 -9.20 18.01 -6.67
CA ARG A 304 -8.30 18.69 -7.59
C ARG A 304 -8.40 20.20 -7.50
N GLU A 305 -9.61 20.75 -7.41
CA GLU A 305 -9.81 22.19 -7.22
C GLU A 305 -9.28 22.68 -5.87
N PHE A 306 -9.37 21.87 -4.82
CA PHE A 306 -8.70 22.15 -3.56
C PHE A 306 -7.18 22.23 -3.74
N ASN A 307 -6.56 21.24 -4.39
CA ASN A 307 -5.12 21.21 -4.64
C ASN A 307 -4.65 22.38 -5.50
N LYS A 308 -5.38 22.72 -6.57
CA LYS A 308 -5.07 23.90 -7.40
C LYS A 308 -5.09 25.18 -6.57
N LYS A 309 -6.05 25.34 -5.66
CA LYS A 309 -6.10 26.49 -4.73
C LYS A 309 -4.96 26.48 -3.71
N ALA A 310 -4.46 25.30 -3.35
CA ALA A 310 -3.27 25.14 -2.50
C ALA A 310 -1.95 25.35 -3.26
N GLY A 311 -1.98 25.51 -4.58
CA GLY A 311 -0.82 25.82 -5.42
C GLY A 311 -0.25 24.65 -6.22
N PHE A 312 -0.88 23.48 -6.18
CA PHE A 312 -0.45 22.33 -6.98
C PHE A 312 -0.70 22.55 -8.47
N THR A 313 0.24 22.08 -9.27
CA THR A 313 0.23 22.11 -10.74
C THR A 313 0.45 20.71 -11.29
N ASN A 314 0.43 20.55 -12.61
CA ASN A 314 0.76 19.26 -13.24
C ASN A 314 2.21 18.83 -12.97
N GLU A 315 3.12 19.76 -12.64
CA GLU A 315 4.50 19.43 -12.28
C GLU A 315 4.58 18.62 -10.97
N ASP A 316 3.58 18.76 -10.09
CA ASP A 316 3.48 17.97 -8.85
C ASP A 316 2.88 16.57 -9.11
N ASP A 317 2.34 16.35 -10.31
CA ASP A 317 1.78 15.07 -10.76
C ASP A 317 2.87 14.25 -11.49
N ARG A 318 4.05 14.12 -10.87
CA ARG A 318 5.23 13.44 -11.42
C ARG A 318 5.85 12.48 -10.40
N LEU A 319 6.38 11.36 -10.91
CA LEU A 319 7.17 10.43 -10.10
C LEU A 319 8.61 10.94 -9.91
N PRO A 320 9.29 10.54 -8.82
CA PRO A 320 10.72 10.80 -8.63
C PRO A 320 11.59 10.40 -9.83
N GLN A 321 12.57 11.24 -10.16
CA GLN A 321 13.38 11.12 -11.37
C GLN A 321 14.09 9.76 -11.52
N PHE A 322 14.50 9.14 -10.41
CA PHE A 322 15.19 7.84 -10.45
C PHE A 322 14.31 6.72 -11.06
N PHE A 323 12.98 6.85 -11.07
CA PHE A 323 12.11 5.90 -11.76
C PHE A 323 12.25 5.97 -13.29
N LYS A 324 12.55 7.15 -13.84
CA LYS A 324 12.80 7.38 -15.28
C LYS A 324 14.21 6.94 -15.67
N ASP A 325 15.18 7.14 -14.78
CA ASP A 325 16.60 6.95 -15.11
C ASP A 325 17.13 5.53 -14.82
N GLU A 326 16.57 4.86 -13.82
CA GLU A 326 17.13 3.61 -13.30
C GLU A 326 16.29 2.38 -13.64
N LYS A 327 16.94 1.41 -14.26
CA LYS A 327 16.34 0.11 -14.56
C LYS A 327 16.04 -0.66 -13.29
N LEU A 328 14.87 -1.32 -13.26
CA LEU A 328 14.40 -2.18 -12.18
C LEU A 328 14.69 -3.66 -12.47
N PRO A 329 15.66 -4.32 -11.82
CA PRO A 329 15.74 -5.78 -11.82
C PRO A 329 14.47 -6.40 -11.21
N PRO A 330 14.00 -7.57 -11.70
CA PRO A 330 14.62 -8.42 -12.72
C PRO A 330 14.29 -8.05 -14.17
N HIS A 331 13.24 -7.25 -14.40
CA HIS A 331 12.75 -6.92 -15.75
C HIS A 331 13.65 -5.94 -16.51
N ASN A 332 14.47 -5.18 -15.78
CA ASN A 332 15.38 -4.13 -16.26
C ASN A 332 14.66 -3.02 -17.06
N VAL A 333 13.46 -2.64 -16.62
CA VAL A 333 12.62 -1.57 -17.20
C VAL A 333 12.68 -0.28 -16.36
N THR A 334 12.37 0.86 -16.99
CA THR A 334 12.17 2.16 -16.34
C THR A 334 10.69 2.58 -16.45
N PHE A 335 10.33 3.69 -15.80
CA PHE A 335 9.03 4.32 -15.94
C PHE A 335 9.10 5.32 -17.10
N ASP A 336 8.49 4.93 -18.22
CA ASP A 336 8.54 5.59 -19.53
C ASP A 336 7.14 6.05 -20.01
N VAL A 337 6.15 6.06 -19.11
CA VAL A 337 4.89 6.77 -19.35
C VAL A 337 5.19 8.27 -19.48
N THR A 338 4.67 8.88 -20.54
CA THR A 338 5.01 10.28 -20.87
C THR A 338 4.24 11.26 -19.97
N ASP A 339 4.77 12.46 -19.81
CA ASP A 339 4.12 13.50 -19.02
C ASP A 339 2.77 13.89 -19.65
N GLU A 340 2.62 13.82 -20.98
CA GLU A 340 1.32 14.03 -21.65
C GLU A 340 0.30 12.95 -21.28
N GLU A 341 0.73 11.70 -21.07
CA GLU A 341 -0.15 10.63 -20.62
C GLU A 341 -0.56 10.83 -19.15
N LEU A 342 0.35 11.27 -18.28
CA LEU A 342 0.01 11.64 -16.90
C LEU A 342 -0.99 12.79 -16.88
N ASP A 343 -0.74 13.84 -17.64
CA ASP A 343 -1.62 15.01 -17.73
C ASP A 343 -2.99 14.66 -18.31
N ALA A 344 -3.07 13.67 -19.20
CA ALA A 344 -4.32 13.21 -19.78
C ALA A 344 -5.29 12.64 -18.74
N VAL A 345 -4.84 12.19 -17.55
CA VAL A 345 -5.74 11.66 -16.50
C VAL A 345 -6.86 12.64 -16.16
N TYR A 346 -6.61 13.96 -16.20
CA TYR A 346 -7.62 14.96 -15.85
C TYR A 346 -8.06 15.89 -16.99
N GLN A 347 -7.59 15.68 -18.23
CA GLN A 347 -7.91 16.58 -19.36
C GLN A 347 -9.41 16.66 -19.72
N ASN A 348 -10.20 15.65 -19.34
CA ASN A 348 -11.62 15.53 -19.72
C ASN A 348 -12.58 15.50 -18.52
N ILE A 349 -12.09 15.83 -17.31
CA ILE A 349 -12.92 15.99 -16.12
C ILE A 349 -12.82 17.42 -15.60
#